data_AF-A0A355QDF5-F1
#
_entry.id   AF-A0A355QDF5-F1
#
_cell.length_a   1.000
_cell.length_b   1.000
_cell.length_c   1.000
_cell.angle_alpha   90.00
_cell.angle_beta   90.00
_cell.angle_gamma   90.00
#
_symmetry.space_group_name_H-M   'P 1'
#
loop_
_entity.id
_entity.type
_entity.pdbx_description
1 polymer ?
#
loop_
_entity_poly.entity_id
_entity_poly.type
_entity_poly.pdbx_seq_one_letter_code
_entity_poly.pdbx_strand_id
1 'polypeptide(L)' 'EQVVVSELRDRTFFAELHLSGPDGPQVVSARPSDAIALAIRTGTSVFAAEEVL' A
#
# COMPACT_ATOMS: atom_id res chain seq x y z
N GLU A 1 -9.99 -3.23 -3.10
CA GLU A 1 -8.53 -3.41 -3.02
C GLU A 1 -7.88 -2.03 -3.12
N GLN A 2 -6.87 -1.73 -2.33
CA GLN A 2 -6.21 -0.41 -2.31
C GLN A 2 -4.75 -0.50 -1.87
N VAL A 3 -3.95 0.50 -2.24
CA VAL A 3 -2.58 0.69 -1.75
C VAL A 3 -2.56 1.87 -0.79
N VAL A 4 -1.88 1.72 0.35
CA VAL A 4 -1.71 2.79 1.35
C VAL A 4 -0.24 2.95 1.65
N VAL A 5 0.33 4.14 1.47
CA VAL A 5 1.64 4.50 2.05
C VAL A 5 1.40 4.85 3.51
N SER A 6 1.79 3.97 4.43
CA SER A 6 1.31 3.96 5.81
C SER A 6 2.24 4.62 6.81
N GLU A 7 3.56 4.55 6.60
CA GLU A 7 4.53 5.10 7.57
C GLU A 7 5.84 5.58 6.90
N LEU A 8 6.50 6.51 7.57
CA LEU A 8 7.88 6.95 7.30
C LEU A 8 8.71 6.73 8.57
N ARG A 9 9.63 5.77 8.53
CA ARG A 9 10.55 5.48 9.64
C ARG A 9 11.99 5.52 9.15
N ASP A 10 12.85 6.25 9.84
CA ASP A 10 14.28 6.35 9.49
C ASP A 10 14.53 6.72 8.02
N ARG A 11 13.75 7.68 7.50
CA ARG A 11 13.75 8.12 6.09
C ARG A 11 13.35 7.02 5.08
N THR A 12 12.74 5.94 5.56
CA THR A 12 12.24 4.83 4.74
C THR A 12 10.72 4.81 4.79
N PHE A 13 10.08 4.92 3.63
CA PHE A 13 8.63 4.78 3.49
C PHE A 13 8.24 3.31 3.45
N PHE A 14 7.09 2.98 4.03
CA PHE A 14 6.46 1.67 3.95
C PHE A 14 5.06 1.79 3.37
N ALA A 15 4.59 0.71 2.77
CA ALA A 15 3.26 0.63 2.19
C ALA A 15 2.56 -0.67 2.58
N GLU A 16 1.24 -0.63 2.48
CA GLU A 16 0.34 -1.74 2.71
C GLU A 16 -0.50 -1.98 1.46
N LEU A 17 -0.66 -3.27 1.13
CA LEU A 17 -1.60 -3.75 0.14
C LEU A 17 -2.82 -4.27 0.88
N HIS A 18 -3.96 -3.61 0.69
CA HIS A 18 -5.25 -4.02 1.25
C HIS A 18 -5.97 -4.84 0.18
N LEU A 19 -5.95 -6.15 0.35
CA LEU A 19 -6.43 -7.15 -0.60
C LEU A 19 -7.72 -7.81 -0.10
N SER A 20 -8.49 -8.37 -1.03
CA SER A 20 -9.68 -9.17 -0.70
C SER A 20 -9.50 -10.56 -1.31
N GLY A 21 -9.33 -11.57 -0.45
CA GLY A 21 -9.12 -12.96 -0.85
C GLY A 21 -10.28 -13.88 -0.41
N PRO A 22 -10.21 -15.17 -0.78
CA PRO A 22 -11.17 -16.18 -0.33
C PRO A 22 -11.27 -16.29 1.20
N ASP A 23 -10.16 -16.03 1.90
CA ASP A 23 -10.06 -16.05 3.36
C ASP A 23 -10.45 -14.71 4.01
N GLY A 24 -10.98 -13.76 3.23
CA GLY A 24 -11.38 -12.44 3.67
C GLY A 24 -10.35 -11.33 3.39
N PRO A 25 -10.50 -10.17 4.05
CA PRO A 25 -9.57 -9.05 3.91
C PRO A 25 -8.18 -9.39 4.41
N GLN A 26 -7.15 -9.01 3.65
CA GLN A 26 -5.75 -9.19 4.05
C GLN A 26 -4.97 -7.90 3.86
N VAL A 27 -4.05 -7.65 4.79
CA VAL A 27 -3.12 -6.53 4.73
C VAL A 27 -1.71 -7.10 4.60
N VAL A 28 -1.04 -6.77 3.50
CA VAL A 28 0.31 -7.24 3.20
C VAL A 28 1.27 -6.07 3.19
N SER A 29 2.33 -6.16 3.99
CA SER A 29 3.41 -5.18 3.98
C SER A 29 4.18 -5.24 2.67
N ALA A 30 4.44 -4.08 2.08
CA ALA A 30 5.17 -3.93 0.82
C ALA A 30 6.06 -2.69 0.84
N ARG A 31 7.07 -2.68 -0.03
CA ARG A 31 7.81 -1.45 -0.33
C ARG A 31 6.92 -0.55 -1.20
N PRO A 32 6.94 0.79 -1.02
CA PRO A 32 6.13 1.71 -1.81
C PRO A 32 6.32 1.57 -3.32
N SER A 33 7.55 1.32 -3.79
CA SER A 33 7.84 1.11 -5.21
C SER A 33 7.06 -0.06 -5.82
N ASP A 34 6.98 -1.18 -5.10
CA ASP A 34 6.32 -2.39 -5.57
C ASP A 34 4.80 -2.22 -5.51
N ALA A 35 4.31 -1.60 -4.45
CA ALA A 35 2.89 -1.32 -4.24
C ALA A 35 2.33 -0.36 -5.30
N ILE A 36 3.03 0.75 -5.58
CA ILE A 36 2.65 1.71 -6.61
C ILE A 36 2.68 1.05 -7.99
N ALA A 37 3.71 0.23 -8.29
CA ALA A 37 3.79 -0.46 -9.57
C ALA A 37 2.63 -1.45 -9.77
N LEU A 38 2.18 -2.12 -8.69
CA LEU A 38 0.97 -2.95 -8.72
C LEU A 38 -0.27 -2.10 -9.00
N ALA A 39 -0.47 -1.01 -8.25
CA ALA A 39 -1.63 -0.12 -8.42
C ALA A 39 -1.75 0.42 -9.86
N ILE A 40 -0.63 0.79 -10.50
CA ILE A 40 -0.62 1.22 -11.90
C ILE A 40 -1.08 0.10 -12.84
N ARG A 41 -0.61 -1.13 -12.63
CA ARG A 41 -0.97 -2.27 -13.48
C ARG A 41 -2.42 -2.71 -13.30
N THR A 42 -2.98 -2.54 -12.10
CA THR A 42 -4.34 -2.98 -11.77
C THR A 42 -5.37 -1.86 -11.83
N GLY A 43 -4.95 -0.61 -11.99
CA GLY A 43 -5.83 0.56 -11.93
C GLY A 43 -6.39 0.83 -10.52
N THR A 44 -5.70 0.37 -9.49
CA THR A 44 -6.16 0.45 -8.10
C THR A 44 -5.83 1.82 -7.48
N SER A 45 -6.70 2.34 -6.61
CA SER A 45 -6.46 3.58 -5.88
C SER A 45 -5.24 3.50 -4.96
N VAL A 46 -4.50 4.60 -4.90
CA VAL A 46 -3.36 4.80 -4.01
C VAL A 46 -3.70 5.90 -3.01
N PHE A 47 -3.46 5.64 -1.73
CA PHE A 47 -3.62 6.57 -0.63
C PHE A 47 -2.30 6.76 0.10
N ALA A 48 -2.16 7.89 0.78
CA ALA A 48 -1.08 8.16 1.72
C ALA A 48 -1.71 8.53 3.07
N ALA A 49 -1.14 8.01 4.16
CA ALA A 49 -1.51 8.42 5.50
C ALA A 49 -1.14 9.89 5.71
N GLU A 50 -1.91 10.62 6.52
CA GLU A 50 -1.68 12.06 6.75
C GLU A 50 -0.31 12.30 7.39
N GLU A 51 0.16 11.36 8.21
CA GLU A 51 1.43 11.40 8.92
C GLU A 51 2.65 11.32 8.00
N VAL A 52 2.46 10.97 6.72
CA VAL A 52 3.53 10.84 5.73
C VAL A 52 3.44 11.85 4.56
N LEU A 53 2.47 12.77 4.60
CA LEU A 53 2.32 13.90 3.66
C LEU A 53 3.12 15.13 4.13
#